data_AF-A0A534ACD1-F1
#
_entry.id   AF-A0A534ACD1-F1
#
_cell.length_a   1.000
_cell.length_b   1.000
_cell.length_c   1.000
_cell.angle_alpha   90.00
_cell.angle_beta   90.00
_cell.angle_gamma   90.00
#
_symmetry.space_group_name_H-M   'P 1'
#
loop_
_entity.id
_entity.type
_entity.pdbx_description
1 polymer ?
#
loop_
_entity_poly.entity_id
_entity_poly.type
_entity_poly.pdbx_seq_one_letter_code
_entity_poly.pdbx_strand_id
1 'polypeptide(L)'
;LIDFEIRTCGFLFQAAAGNRRAMHAIRAGSSMSVQSIRELIAWPTSPTRAWSGGFLAGIFDAEGSFSQTVLRILNTDPEIVSWIRRCLFDLNFSSVIERIHRDDRKPMDVVRLKGGLRDHMRFFHTVCPAISRKLDIEGQAVKSDARLNVIGIEPLKTMRLYDITTETEDYICNGIVAHNCYARPSHAYMGLSPGLDFETRLFYKADAAKLLEAELARPDYVCKPIMLGANTDPYQPVERRMQVTRSILEVLARTRHPVTVVTKSALVLRDLDLLSGLAQQGLASVAVSVTTLDAELKRRLEPRAASPQARLRTLAALSTAGVPSGVLVAPVIPALTDHEMEAILAAAAEAGVRWAGYVLLRLPYEIKDLFTEWLAEHYPERAAHVMSLIRAMRGGRANDANFGSRMRGTGPYAVLLRNRFRIACRRLNLNSAVRDPLDTALFCPPAPAGSQLPLGL
;
A
#
# COMPACT_ATOMS: atom_id res chain seq x y z
N LEU A 1 2.34 -43.28 2.43
CA LEU A 1 2.15 -44.75 2.54
C LEU A 1 2.39 -45.44 1.20
N ILE A 2 1.81 -44.93 0.10
CA ILE A 2 2.08 -45.42 -1.27
C ILE A 2 3.58 -45.31 -1.60
N ASP A 3 4.20 -44.17 -1.29
CA ASP A 3 5.64 -43.95 -1.51
C ASP A 3 6.56 -44.82 -0.62
N PHE A 4 5.98 -45.54 0.35
CA PHE A 4 6.67 -46.48 1.24
C PHE A 4 6.25 -47.93 0.96
N GLU A 5 5.59 -48.18 -0.17
CA GLU A 5 5.12 -49.51 -0.62
C GLU A 5 4.15 -50.20 0.36
N ILE A 6 3.51 -49.44 1.26
CA ILE A 6 2.56 -49.98 2.23
C ILE A 6 1.16 -50.05 1.59
N ARG A 7 0.72 -51.28 1.29
CA ARG A 7 -0.64 -51.53 0.77
C ARG A 7 -1.69 -51.38 1.87
N THR A 8 -2.69 -50.54 1.62
CA THR A 8 -3.82 -50.33 2.53
C THR A 8 -5.15 -50.54 1.82
N CYS A 9 -6.15 -51.07 2.53
CA CYS A 9 -7.53 -51.14 2.05
C CYS A 9 -8.37 -50.07 2.76
N GLY A 10 -9.08 -49.25 1.98
CA GLY A 10 -10.05 -48.30 2.52
C GLY A 10 -11.33 -49.00 2.94
N PHE A 11 -11.96 -48.54 4.01
CA PHE A 11 -13.28 -48.97 4.44
C PHE A 11 -14.05 -47.80 5.08
N LEU A 12 -15.38 -47.90 5.06
CA LEU A 12 -16.22 -46.94 5.77
C LEU A 12 -16.13 -47.25 7.28
N PHE A 13 -15.49 -46.35 8.02
CA PHE A 13 -15.34 -46.48 9.47
C PHE A 13 -16.62 -46.07 10.20
N GLN A 14 -17.23 -44.98 9.75
CA GLN A 14 -18.49 -44.50 10.30
C GLN A 14 -19.33 -43.87 9.19
N ALA A 15 -20.59 -44.32 9.04
CA ALA A 15 -21.54 -43.74 8.12
C ALA A 15 -21.91 -42.30 8.54
N ALA A 16 -22.33 -41.49 7.56
CA ALA A 16 -22.83 -40.14 7.85
C ALA A 16 -24.10 -40.22 8.72
N ALA A 17 -24.18 -39.36 9.74
CA ALA A 17 -25.34 -39.27 10.63
C ALA A 17 -25.55 -37.82 11.10
N GLY A 18 -26.73 -37.26 10.82
CA GLY A 18 -27.03 -35.85 11.10
C GLY A 18 -26.04 -34.90 10.42
N ASN A 19 -25.43 -34.00 11.19
CA ASN A 19 -24.41 -33.06 10.70
C ASN A 19 -22.99 -33.64 10.60
N ARG A 20 -22.78 -34.94 10.90
CA ARG A 20 -21.46 -35.59 10.83
C ARG A 20 -21.26 -36.27 9.48
N ARG A 21 -20.18 -35.90 8.79
CA ARG A 21 -19.77 -36.52 7.52
C ARG A 21 -19.32 -37.97 7.72
N ALA A 22 -19.48 -38.78 6.68
CA ALA A 22 -18.97 -40.15 6.65
C ALA A 22 -17.45 -40.18 6.85
N MET A 23 -16.97 -40.99 7.79
CA MET A 23 -15.56 -41.17 8.07
C MET A 23 -15.06 -42.44 7.40
N HIS A 24 -14.03 -42.30 6.58
CA HIS A 24 -13.36 -43.41 5.93
C HIS A 24 -12.04 -43.66 6.66
N ALA A 25 -11.73 -44.93 6.90
CA ALA A 25 -10.45 -45.34 7.47
C ALA A 25 -9.72 -46.27 6.50
N ILE A 26 -8.45 -46.47 6.76
CA ILE A 26 -7.59 -47.40 6.03
C ILE A 26 -7.11 -48.48 7.00
N ARG A 27 -7.00 -49.71 6.52
CA ARG A 27 -6.39 -50.82 7.28
C ARG A 27 -5.22 -51.42 6.50
N ALA A 28 -4.18 -51.83 7.22
CA ALA A 28 -3.08 -52.63 6.69
C ALA A 28 -3.21 -54.05 7.27
N GLY A 29 -3.08 -55.08 6.42
CA GLY A 29 -3.40 -56.47 6.78
C GLY A 29 -2.20 -57.36 7.11
N SER A 30 -0.95 -56.88 6.94
CA SER A 30 0.26 -57.66 7.21
C SER A 30 1.03 -57.10 8.40
N SER A 31 1.67 -57.99 9.16
CA SER A 31 2.56 -57.62 10.28
C SER A 31 3.69 -56.70 9.82
N MET A 32 4.25 -56.95 8.63
CA MET A 32 5.27 -56.10 8.01
C MET A 32 4.75 -54.69 7.76
N SER A 33 3.56 -54.54 7.16
CA SER A 33 2.99 -53.20 6.92
C SER A 33 2.68 -52.47 8.22
N VAL A 34 2.21 -53.16 9.26
CA VAL A 34 2.00 -52.55 10.58
C VAL A 34 3.34 -52.10 11.19
N GLN A 35 4.38 -52.91 11.07
CA GLN A 35 5.71 -52.57 11.55
C GLN A 35 6.30 -51.36 10.80
N SER A 36 6.20 -51.33 9.47
CA SER A 36 6.65 -50.18 8.68
C SER A 36 5.86 -48.91 9.01
N ILE A 37 4.55 -49.00 9.25
CA ILE A 37 3.76 -47.85 9.73
C ILE A 37 4.27 -47.40 11.10
N ARG A 38 4.51 -48.33 12.04
CA ARG A 38 5.04 -48.01 13.38
C ARG A 38 6.39 -47.31 13.31
N GLU A 39 7.28 -47.75 12.43
CA GLU A 39 8.58 -47.11 12.19
C GLU A 39 8.42 -45.71 11.60
N LEU A 40 7.48 -45.52 10.66
CA LEU A 40 7.22 -44.21 10.04
C LEU A 40 6.63 -43.17 11.00
N ILE A 41 5.82 -43.60 11.96
CA ILE A 41 5.20 -42.70 12.96
C ILE A 41 6.00 -42.61 14.26
N ALA A 42 7.08 -43.38 14.40
CA ALA A 42 7.92 -43.33 15.56
C ALA A 42 8.57 -41.95 15.69
N TRP A 43 8.64 -41.43 16.92
CA TRP A 43 9.36 -40.20 17.19
C TRP A 43 10.85 -40.36 16.86
N PRO A 44 11.46 -39.44 16.10
CA PRO A 44 12.86 -39.54 15.77
C PRO A 44 13.71 -39.31 17.02
N THR A 45 14.79 -40.07 17.16
CA THR A 45 15.79 -39.86 18.23
C THR A 45 16.55 -38.54 18.02
N SER A 46 16.84 -38.20 16.75
CA SER A 46 17.50 -36.96 16.33
C SER A 46 16.72 -36.30 15.18
N PRO A 47 15.79 -35.37 15.48
CA PRO A 47 14.98 -34.70 14.46
C PRO A 47 15.86 -33.80 13.58
N THR A 48 15.67 -33.85 12.25
CA THR A 48 16.27 -32.88 11.34
C THR A 48 15.43 -31.60 11.32
N ARG A 49 16.01 -30.47 10.88
CA ARG A 49 15.25 -29.22 10.70
C ARG A 49 14.05 -29.38 9.77
N ALA A 50 14.19 -30.17 8.71
CA ALA A 50 13.11 -30.46 7.76
C ALA A 50 11.97 -31.24 8.43
N TRP A 51 12.32 -32.24 9.26
CA TRP A 51 11.33 -32.98 10.04
C TRP A 51 10.62 -32.07 11.06
N SER A 52 11.36 -31.23 11.79
CA SER A 52 10.79 -30.28 12.75
C SER A 52 9.84 -29.29 12.08
N GLY A 53 10.18 -28.81 10.88
CA GLY A 53 9.31 -27.97 10.06
C GLY A 53 8.03 -28.70 9.66
N GLY A 54 8.15 -29.90 9.09
CA GLY A 54 7.00 -30.71 8.67
C GLY A 54 6.08 -31.10 9.83
N PHE A 55 6.64 -31.46 10.98
CA PHE A 55 5.88 -31.74 12.20
C PHE A 55 5.10 -30.50 12.67
N LEU A 56 5.76 -29.34 12.76
CA LEU A 56 5.09 -28.09 13.14
C LEU A 56 4.01 -27.67 12.14
N ALA A 57 4.21 -27.93 10.84
CA ALA A 57 3.24 -27.65 9.80
C ALA A 57 1.97 -28.48 10.02
N GLY A 58 2.13 -29.80 10.15
CA GLY A 58 1.02 -30.71 10.37
C GLY A 58 0.24 -30.41 11.64
N ILE A 59 0.92 -30.19 12.76
CA ILE A 59 0.25 -29.91 14.04
C ILE A 59 -0.39 -28.52 14.07
N PHE A 60 0.20 -27.51 13.40
CA PHE A 60 -0.42 -26.19 13.28
C PHE A 60 -1.67 -26.24 12.37
N ASP A 61 -1.63 -27.01 11.30
CA ASP A 61 -2.79 -27.21 10.43
C ASP A 61 -3.92 -27.95 11.18
N ALA A 62 -3.58 -28.95 11.99
CA ALA A 62 -4.55 -29.69 12.79
C ALA A 62 -5.14 -28.83 13.94
N GLU A 63 -4.28 -28.29 14.80
CA GLU A 63 -4.67 -27.74 16.11
C GLU A 63 -4.17 -26.30 16.36
N GLY A 64 -3.47 -25.73 15.40
CA GLY A 64 -2.98 -24.36 15.44
C GLY A 64 -4.03 -23.32 15.06
N SER A 65 -3.83 -22.11 15.55
CA SER A 65 -4.60 -20.92 15.20
C SER A 65 -3.72 -19.67 15.19
N PHE A 66 -4.08 -18.73 14.33
CA PHE A 66 -3.55 -17.38 14.36
C PHE A 66 -4.72 -16.41 14.37
N SER A 67 -4.88 -15.67 15.45
CA SER A 67 -5.95 -14.68 15.60
C SER A 67 -5.51 -13.57 16.53
N GLN A 68 -6.02 -12.35 16.30
CA GLN A 68 -5.68 -11.17 17.09
C GLN A 68 -4.16 -10.98 17.29
N THR A 69 -3.36 -11.27 16.26
CA THR A 69 -1.89 -11.19 16.27
C THR A 69 -1.19 -12.22 17.17
N VAL A 70 -1.87 -13.30 17.57
CA VAL A 70 -1.30 -14.34 18.43
C VAL A 70 -1.34 -15.70 17.74
N LEU A 71 -0.17 -16.35 17.64
CA LEU A 71 -0.02 -17.71 17.12
C LEU A 71 -0.01 -18.72 18.27
N ARG A 72 -0.95 -19.68 18.24
CA ARG A 72 -1.13 -20.69 19.29
C ARG A 72 -1.30 -22.08 18.68
N ILE A 73 -0.74 -23.09 19.33
CA ILE A 73 -1.01 -24.51 19.05
C ILE A 73 -1.52 -25.12 20.35
N LEU A 74 -2.73 -25.63 20.33
CA LEU A 74 -3.35 -26.28 21.49
C LEU A 74 -3.08 -27.79 21.40
N ASN A 75 -2.86 -28.46 22.53
CA ASN A 75 -2.88 -29.93 22.57
C ASN A 75 -3.18 -30.43 24.01
N THR A 76 -3.63 -31.68 24.12
CA THR A 76 -3.88 -32.34 25.43
C THR A 76 -2.82 -33.38 25.79
N ASP A 77 -1.98 -33.79 24.83
CA ASP A 77 -0.94 -34.78 25.00
C ASP A 77 0.38 -34.09 25.40
N PRO A 78 0.93 -34.38 26.60
CA PRO A 78 2.18 -33.80 27.06
C PRO A 78 3.38 -34.12 26.15
N GLU A 79 3.40 -35.28 25.50
CA GLU A 79 4.48 -35.67 24.59
C GLU A 79 4.47 -34.79 23.33
N ILE A 80 3.30 -34.57 22.75
CA ILE A 80 3.13 -33.66 21.60
C ILE A 80 3.52 -32.24 21.98
N VAL A 81 3.09 -31.75 23.15
CA VAL A 81 3.46 -30.41 23.65
C VAL A 81 4.98 -30.26 23.79
N SER A 82 5.65 -31.30 24.31
CA SER A 82 7.11 -31.34 24.41
C SER A 82 7.78 -31.26 23.04
N TRP A 83 7.28 -32.03 22.07
CA TRP A 83 7.75 -32.00 20.69
C TRP A 83 7.54 -30.65 20.00
N ILE A 84 6.37 -30.02 20.16
CA ILE A 84 6.12 -28.67 19.63
C ILE A 84 7.17 -27.71 20.17
N ARG A 85 7.45 -27.74 21.47
CA ARG A 85 8.45 -26.85 22.07
C ARG A 85 9.86 -27.11 21.57
N ARG A 86 10.26 -28.38 21.49
CA ARG A 86 11.58 -28.78 20.98
C ARG A 86 11.76 -28.31 19.54
N CYS A 87 10.80 -28.61 18.66
CA CYS A 87 10.86 -28.21 17.26
C CYS A 87 10.88 -26.69 17.08
N LEU A 88 10.10 -25.95 17.89
CA LEU A 88 10.16 -24.48 17.89
C LEU A 88 11.55 -23.99 18.31
N PHE A 89 12.13 -24.55 19.37
CA PHE A 89 13.47 -24.19 19.83
C PHE A 89 14.54 -24.48 18.78
N ASP A 90 14.55 -25.67 18.16
CA ASP A 90 15.52 -26.09 17.15
C ASP A 90 15.50 -25.22 15.88
N LEU A 91 14.34 -24.62 15.60
CA LEU A 91 14.13 -23.67 14.50
C LEU A 91 14.30 -22.19 14.94
N ASN A 92 14.89 -21.95 16.12
CA ASN A 92 15.14 -20.62 16.68
C ASN A 92 13.87 -19.79 16.90
N PHE A 93 12.81 -20.42 17.39
CA PHE A 93 11.60 -19.75 17.83
C PHE A 93 11.49 -19.75 19.36
N SER A 94 11.02 -18.62 19.90
CA SER A 94 10.70 -18.50 21.33
C SER A 94 9.23 -18.81 21.56
N SER A 95 8.90 -19.59 22.60
CA SER A 95 7.52 -19.94 22.94
C SER A 95 7.27 -19.95 24.44
N VAL A 96 5.99 -19.97 24.84
CA VAL A 96 5.53 -20.18 26.21
C VAL A 96 4.39 -21.18 26.23
N ILE A 97 4.25 -21.91 27.35
CA ILE A 97 3.07 -22.73 27.63
C ILE A 97 2.12 -21.93 28.49
N GLU A 98 0.86 -21.89 28.10
CA GLU A 98 -0.26 -21.40 28.89
C GLU A 98 -1.19 -22.58 29.17
N ARG A 99 -1.47 -22.83 30.46
CA ARG A 99 -2.29 -23.98 30.87
C ARG A 99 -3.73 -23.53 31.10
N ILE A 100 -4.66 -24.06 30.30
CA ILE A 100 -6.07 -23.69 30.34
C ILE A 100 -6.84 -24.76 31.11
N HIS A 101 -7.47 -24.35 32.22
CA HIS A 101 -8.45 -25.15 32.94
C HIS A 101 -9.84 -24.73 32.48
N ARG A 102 -10.66 -25.69 32.05
CA ARG A 102 -12.08 -25.48 31.80
C ARG A 102 -12.84 -26.45 32.68
N ASP A 103 -13.79 -25.93 33.45
CA ASP A 103 -14.69 -26.76 34.26
C ASP A 103 -15.35 -27.81 33.35
N ASP A 104 -15.32 -29.06 33.81
CA ASP A 104 -15.79 -30.28 33.14
C ASP A 104 -15.03 -30.79 31.90
N ARG A 105 -13.79 -30.33 31.63
CA ARG A 105 -12.94 -30.90 30.56
C ARG A 105 -11.50 -31.17 30.99
N LYS A 106 -10.83 -32.10 30.28
CA LYS A 106 -9.40 -32.36 30.47
C LYS A 106 -8.61 -31.04 30.32
N PRO A 107 -7.64 -30.77 31.21
CA PRO A 107 -6.78 -29.60 31.09
C PRO A 107 -6.03 -29.63 29.75
N MET A 108 -5.87 -28.46 29.14
CA MET A 108 -5.21 -28.29 27.84
C MET A 108 -4.01 -27.37 27.99
N ASP A 109 -2.92 -27.71 27.31
CA ASP A 109 -1.76 -26.84 27.21
C ASP A 109 -1.77 -26.11 25.86
N VAL A 110 -1.45 -24.82 25.91
CA VAL A 110 -1.37 -23.96 24.74
C VAL A 110 0.06 -23.50 24.57
N VAL A 111 0.70 -23.94 23.49
CA VAL A 111 2.00 -23.42 23.09
C VAL A 111 1.78 -22.15 22.28
N ARG A 112 2.12 -21.01 22.87
CA ARG A 112 2.06 -19.70 22.21
C ARG A 112 3.44 -19.28 21.73
N LEU A 113 3.53 -18.88 20.46
CA LEU A 113 4.74 -18.28 19.92
C LEU A 113 4.94 -16.88 20.50
N LYS A 114 6.15 -16.58 20.95
CA LYS A 114 6.56 -15.24 21.37
C LYS A 114 7.03 -14.44 20.15
N GLY A 115 6.96 -13.12 20.25
CA GLY A 115 7.43 -12.20 19.22
C GLY A 115 6.31 -11.40 18.59
N GLY A 116 6.61 -10.78 17.45
CA GLY A 116 5.66 -9.98 16.68
C GLY A 116 5.47 -10.51 15.27
N LEU A 117 4.93 -9.66 14.38
CA LEU A 117 4.69 -10.01 12.97
C LEU A 117 5.92 -10.62 12.28
N ARG A 118 7.13 -10.15 12.60
CA ARG A 118 8.39 -10.72 12.08
C ARG A 118 8.55 -12.20 12.42
N ASP A 119 8.30 -12.59 13.66
CA ASP A 119 8.41 -13.98 14.11
C ASP A 119 7.29 -14.85 13.54
N HIS A 120 6.07 -14.31 13.45
CA HIS A 120 4.94 -14.98 12.79
C HIS A 120 5.24 -15.25 11.30
N MET A 121 5.74 -14.24 10.57
CA MET A 121 6.14 -14.42 9.18
C MET A 121 7.30 -15.41 9.06
N ARG A 122 8.31 -15.34 9.94
CA ARG A 122 9.40 -16.33 9.96
C ARG A 122 8.85 -17.74 10.17
N PHE A 123 7.90 -17.91 11.09
CA PHE A 123 7.23 -19.19 11.33
C PHE A 123 6.53 -19.68 10.07
N PHE A 124 5.68 -18.87 9.42
CA PHE A 124 4.96 -19.27 8.21
C PHE A 124 5.88 -19.68 7.05
N HIS A 125 7.00 -18.98 6.86
CA HIS A 125 7.94 -19.29 5.78
C HIS A 125 8.87 -20.47 6.12
N THR A 126 9.19 -20.68 7.39
CA THR A 126 10.10 -21.76 7.83
C THR A 126 9.35 -23.08 7.99
N VAL A 127 8.11 -23.02 8.50
CA VAL A 127 7.27 -24.19 8.78
C VAL A 127 6.41 -24.55 7.58
N CYS A 128 5.97 -23.57 6.79
CA CYS A 128 5.12 -23.75 5.61
C CYS A 128 3.84 -24.59 5.87
N PRO A 129 2.93 -24.16 6.77
CA PRO A 129 1.65 -24.85 6.95
C PRO A 129 0.78 -24.77 5.69
N ALA A 130 -0.01 -25.81 5.41
CA ALA A 130 -0.81 -25.92 4.19
C ALA A 130 -2.13 -25.13 4.26
N ILE A 131 -2.66 -24.88 5.47
CA ILE A 131 -3.95 -24.19 5.63
C ILE A 131 -3.76 -22.67 5.55
N SER A 132 -3.81 -22.13 4.33
CA SER A 132 -3.60 -20.70 4.03
C SER A 132 -4.49 -19.73 4.82
N ARG A 133 -5.76 -20.08 5.08
CA ARG A 133 -6.68 -19.23 5.89
C ARG A 133 -6.22 -19.00 7.33
N LYS A 134 -5.31 -19.83 7.87
CA LYS A 134 -4.73 -19.66 9.21
C LYS A 134 -3.48 -18.78 9.20
N LEU A 135 -3.04 -18.29 8.04
CA LEU A 135 -1.81 -17.52 7.86
C LEU A 135 -2.07 -16.02 7.66
N ASP A 136 -3.32 -15.58 7.84
CA ASP A 136 -3.74 -14.22 7.55
C ASP A 136 -3.14 -13.21 8.55
N ILE A 137 -2.38 -12.25 8.02
CA ILE A 137 -1.71 -11.17 8.75
C ILE A 137 -2.34 -9.80 8.47
N GLU A 138 -3.50 -9.77 7.82
CA GLU A 138 -4.20 -8.54 7.49
C GLU A 138 -4.48 -7.69 8.74
N GLY A 139 -4.37 -6.36 8.58
CA GLY A 139 -4.51 -5.40 9.69
C GLY A 139 -3.29 -5.24 10.60
N GLN A 140 -2.23 -6.05 10.45
CA GLN A 140 -1.02 -5.93 11.29
C GLN A 140 -0.03 -4.89 10.76
N ALA A 141 0.49 -4.07 11.68
CA ALA A 141 1.54 -3.11 11.36
C ALA A 141 2.87 -3.83 11.10
N VAL A 142 3.38 -3.74 9.87
CA VAL A 142 4.76 -4.15 9.54
C VAL A 142 5.71 -3.10 10.10
N LYS A 143 6.30 -3.40 11.26
CA LYS A 143 7.39 -2.59 11.84
C LYS A 143 8.69 -2.99 11.13
N SER A 144 9.35 -2.02 10.49
CA SER A 144 10.64 -2.20 9.85
C SER A 144 11.72 -1.53 10.68
N ASP A 145 12.80 -2.26 10.97
CA ASP A 145 14.01 -1.74 11.64
C ASP A 145 14.96 -1.03 10.66
N ALA A 146 14.61 -0.95 9.37
CA ALA A 146 15.38 -0.22 8.37
C ALA A 146 15.39 1.27 8.72
N ARG A 147 16.54 1.76 9.19
CA ARG A 147 16.80 3.16 9.46
C ARG A 147 16.89 3.94 8.14
N LEU A 148 15.75 4.33 7.59
CA LEU A 148 15.66 5.37 6.56
C LEU A 148 15.96 6.73 7.21
N ASN A 149 17.23 6.94 7.53
CA ASN A 149 17.71 8.14 8.20
C ASN A 149 18.22 9.14 7.16
N VAL A 150 17.89 10.41 7.37
CA VAL A 150 18.58 11.51 6.70
C VAL A 150 20.04 11.46 7.15
N ILE A 151 20.95 11.17 6.22
CA ILE A 151 22.40 11.04 6.49
C ILE A 151 23.13 12.39 6.51
N GLY A 152 22.52 13.42 5.93
CA GLY A 152 23.03 14.78 5.90
C GLY A 152 21.96 15.74 5.42
N ILE A 153 22.03 16.98 5.89
CA ILE A 153 21.26 18.11 5.38
C ILE A 153 22.30 19.15 4.95
N GLU A 154 22.34 19.45 3.67
CA GLU A 154 23.27 20.41 3.11
C GLU A 154 22.51 21.70 2.78
N PRO A 155 22.87 22.84 3.39
CA PRO A 155 22.31 24.12 2.97
C PRO A 155 22.78 24.40 1.54
N LEU A 156 21.85 24.45 0.61
CA LEU A 156 22.12 24.88 -0.74
C LEU A 156 22.13 26.42 -0.76
N LYS A 157 23.14 27.01 -1.39
CA LYS A 157 23.12 28.46 -1.71
C LYS A 157 21.92 28.75 -2.62
N THR A 158 21.60 30.05 -2.77
CA THR A 158 20.64 30.49 -3.78
C THR A 158 20.98 29.86 -5.12
N MET A 159 20.12 28.96 -5.59
CA MET A 159 20.24 28.32 -6.89
C MET A 159 19.03 28.66 -7.73
N ARG A 160 19.23 28.76 -9.04
CA ARG A 160 18.13 28.92 -9.99
C ARG A 160 17.32 27.63 -9.99
N LEU A 161 16.18 27.65 -9.34
CA LEU A 161 15.19 26.59 -9.44
C LEU A 161 14.41 26.82 -10.74
N TYR A 162 14.45 25.86 -11.64
CA TYR A 162 13.55 25.86 -12.79
C TYR A 162 12.17 25.46 -12.27
N ASP A 163 11.29 26.46 -12.14
CA ASP A 163 9.87 26.23 -12.03
C ASP A 163 9.44 25.54 -13.34
N ILE A 164 9.16 24.24 -13.28
CA ILE A 164 8.58 23.54 -14.43
C ILE A 164 7.10 23.87 -14.38
N THR A 165 6.80 25.05 -14.90
CA THR A 165 5.46 25.55 -15.04
C THR A 165 4.76 24.66 -16.09
N THR A 166 3.88 23.77 -15.63
CA THR A 166 2.71 23.45 -16.46
C THR A 166 1.77 24.66 -16.40
N GLU A 167 0.72 24.75 -17.22
CA GLU A 167 -0.16 25.95 -17.36
C GLU A 167 -0.82 26.47 -16.03
N THR A 168 -0.40 25.96 -14.86
CA THR A 168 -0.93 26.16 -13.51
C THR A 168 0.07 26.75 -12.48
N GLU A 169 1.29 27.18 -12.85
CA GLU A 169 2.25 27.86 -11.94
C GLU A 169 2.59 27.03 -10.67
N ASP A 170 3.29 25.89 -10.85
CA ASP A 170 3.50 24.86 -9.80
C ASP A 170 4.90 24.86 -9.17
N TYR A 171 4.97 24.63 -7.86
CA TYR A 171 6.22 24.46 -7.12
C TYR A 171 6.66 22.98 -6.94
N ILE A 172 7.98 22.71 -6.96
CA ILE A 172 8.59 21.36 -6.93
C ILE A 172 9.42 21.12 -5.65
N CYS A 173 9.18 19.99 -4.95
CA CYS A 173 10.01 19.49 -3.85
C CYS A 173 10.06 17.95 -3.83
N ASN A 174 11.20 17.30 -4.10
CA ASN A 174 11.24 15.88 -4.48
C ASN A 174 11.20 14.84 -3.31
N GLY A 175 10.64 13.62 -3.54
CA GLY A 175 10.88 12.40 -2.71
C GLY A 175 9.74 11.38 -2.40
N ILE A 176 9.04 10.83 -3.41
CA ILE A 176 8.54 9.43 -3.35
C ILE A 176 9.15 8.64 -4.51
N VAL A 177 9.70 7.46 -4.21
CA VAL A 177 10.30 6.58 -5.23
C VAL A 177 9.24 5.71 -5.88
N ALA A 178 9.05 5.94 -7.18
CA ALA A 178 8.31 5.09 -8.08
C ALA A 178 9.06 4.99 -9.42
N HIS A 179 9.17 3.79 -9.99
CA HIS A 179 9.92 3.56 -11.24
C HIS A 179 9.25 4.19 -12.46
N ASN A 180 7.98 4.54 -12.33
CA ASN A 180 7.13 5.17 -13.34
C ASN A 180 6.91 6.68 -13.12
N CYS A 181 7.66 7.31 -12.21
CA CYS A 181 7.41 8.71 -11.82
C CYS A 181 7.82 9.67 -12.94
N TYR A 182 6.84 10.33 -13.58
CA TYR A 182 7.08 11.31 -14.64
C TYR A 182 7.86 12.56 -14.19
N ALA A 183 8.03 12.76 -12.88
CA ALA A 183 8.73 13.89 -12.29
C ALA A 183 10.24 13.68 -12.16
N ARG A 184 10.78 12.48 -12.46
CA ARG A 184 12.23 12.25 -12.42
C ARG A 184 13.05 13.22 -13.27
N PRO A 185 12.60 13.67 -14.46
CA PRO A 185 13.30 14.70 -15.23
C PRO A 185 13.50 16.02 -14.47
N SER A 186 12.74 16.30 -13.41
CA SER A 186 12.97 17.47 -12.54
C SER A 186 14.38 17.53 -11.97
N HIS A 187 15.02 16.38 -11.69
CA HIS A 187 16.40 16.31 -11.21
C HIS A 187 17.43 16.64 -12.29
N ALA A 188 17.13 16.31 -13.55
CA ALA A 188 18.02 16.61 -14.67
C ALA A 188 18.22 18.13 -14.85
N TYR A 189 17.17 18.94 -14.61
CA TYR A 189 17.28 20.41 -14.63
C TYR A 189 18.18 20.98 -13.52
N MET A 190 18.47 20.19 -12.48
CA MET A 190 19.37 20.55 -11.38
C MET A 190 20.78 19.96 -11.55
N GLY A 191 21.08 19.35 -12.71
CA GLY A 191 22.34 18.66 -12.95
C GLY A 191 22.50 17.33 -12.20
N LEU A 192 21.39 16.75 -11.73
CA LEU A 192 21.36 15.48 -10.99
C LEU A 192 20.79 14.34 -11.82
N SER A 193 21.16 13.10 -11.46
CA SER A 193 20.64 11.92 -12.14
C SER A 193 19.12 11.73 -11.91
N PRO A 194 18.30 11.57 -12.97
CA PRO A 194 16.88 11.19 -12.84
C PRO A 194 16.69 9.75 -12.33
N GLY A 195 17.78 8.98 -12.20
CA GLY A 195 17.83 7.67 -11.56
C GLY A 195 18.18 7.79 -10.08
N LEU A 196 19.46 7.60 -9.74
CA LEU A 196 19.93 7.44 -8.37
C LEU A 196 19.72 8.69 -7.49
N ASP A 197 20.06 9.88 -7.99
CA ASP A 197 19.91 11.11 -7.21
C ASP A 197 18.44 11.45 -6.96
N PHE A 198 17.54 11.18 -7.92
CA PHE A 198 16.10 11.31 -7.69
C PHE A 198 15.61 10.45 -6.52
N GLU A 199 16.21 9.28 -6.32
CA GLU A 199 15.82 8.36 -5.25
C GLU A 199 16.50 8.63 -3.90
N THR A 200 17.55 9.43 -3.88
CA THR A 200 18.41 9.60 -2.70
C THR A 200 18.55 11.06 -2.24
N ARG A 201 18.33 12.04 -3.13
CA ARG A 201 18.44 13.48 -2.87
C ARG A 201 17.10 14.16 -2.97
N LEU A 202 16.63 14.67 -1.83
CA LEU A 202 15.38 15.40 -1.69
C LEU A 202 15.66 16.90 -1.56
N PHE A 203 14.79 17.71 -2.16
CA PHE A 203 14.84 19.17 -2.06
C PHE A 203 13.58 19.66 -1.38
N TYR A 204 13.72 20.63 -0.47
CA TYR A 204 12.61 21.30 0.16
C TYR A 204 12.92 22.79 0.36
N LYS A 205 11.88 23.61 0.40
CA LYS A 205 11.97 25.02 0.81
C LYS A 205 11.73 25.10 2.31
N ALA A 206 12.77 25.41 3.08
CA ALA A 206 12.64 25.58 4.53
C ALA A 206 11.65 26.71 4.89
N ASP A 207 11.70 27.81 4.13
CA ASP A 207 10.85 28.99 4.36
C ASP A 207 9.56 29.00 3.53
N ALA A 208 9.04 27.83 3.12
CA ALA A 208 7.91 27.76 2.18
C ALA A 208 6.67 28.53 2.65
N ALA A 209 6.30 28.41 3.93
CA ALA A 209 5.16 29.12 4.50
C ALA A 209 5.35 30.64 4.48
N LYS A 210 6.55 31.13 4.83
CA LYS A 210 6.87 32.56 4.81
C LYS A 210 6.81 33.13 3.39
N LEU A 211 7.34 32.39 2.42
CA LEU A 211 7.30 32.80 1.01
C LEU A 211 5.86 32.80 0.47
N LEU A 212 5.07 31.79 0.83
CA LEU A 212 3.65 31.73 0.47
C LEU A 212 2.89 32.91 1.07
N GLU A 213 3.08 33.20 2.35
CA GLU A 213 2.41 34.33 3.01
C GLU A 213 2.76 35.67 2.34
N ALA A 214 4.02 35.88 1.97
CA ALA A 214 4.43 37.08 1.23
C ALA A 214 3.75 37.17 -0.15
N GLU A 215 3.60 36.05 -0.86
CA GLU A 215 2.93 35.99 -2.16
C GLU A 215 1.43 36.28 -2.04
N LEU A 216 0.75 35.67 -1.06
CA LEU A 216 -0.68 35.88 -0.81
C LEU A 216 -1.00 37.31 -0.33
N ALA A 217 0.00 38.04 0.21
CA ALA A 217 -0.16 39.42 0.66
C ALA A 217 0.00 40.47 -0.45
N ARG A 218 0.35 40.04 -1.68
CA ARG A 218 0.51 40.99 -2.79
C ARG A 218 -0.83 41.66 -3.15
N PRO A 219 -0.87 42.99 -3.38
CA PRO A 219 -2.11 43.69 -3.73
C PRO A 219 -2.79 43.21 -5.02
N ASP A 220 -2.01 42.63 -5.94
CA ASP A 220 -2.47 42.09 -7.23
C ASP A 220 -2.74 40.58 -7.19
N TYR A 221 -2.68 39.93 -6.01
CA TYR A 221 -2.90 38.50 -5.89
C TYR A 221 -4.35 38.11 -6.20
N VAL A 222 -4.53 37.16 -7.12
CA VAL A 222 -5.85 36.60 -7.47
C VAL A 222 -5.92 35.16 -6.95
N CYS A 223 -6.79 34.95 -5.96
CA CYS A 223 -7.00 33.64 -5.36
C CYS A 223 -7.46 32.59 -6.40
N LYS A 224 -6.67 31.52 -6.53
CA LYS A 224 -6.97 30.34 -7.36
C LYS A 224 -6.59 29.09 -6.58
N PRO A 225 -7.35 27.98 -6.66
CA PRO A 225 -7.02 26.76 -5.92
C PRO A 225 -5.58 26.30 -6.13
N ILE A 226 -4.85 26.11 -5.03
CA ILE A 226 -3.48 25.56 -5.04
C ILE A 226 -3.56 24.04 -5.04
N MET A 227 -2.74 23.35 -5.86
CA MET A 227 -2.63 21.90 -5.82
C MET A 227 -1.28 21.46 -5.24
N LEU A 228 -1.32 20.87 -4.05
CA LEU A 228 -0.17 20.17 -3.47
C LEU A 228 -0.13 18.74 -4.04
N GLY A 229 1.05 18.24 -4.42
CA GLY A 229 1.14 16.91 -5.04
C GLY A 229 1.20 16.87 -6.56
N ALA A 230 1.30 18.03 -7.22
CA ALA A 230 1.30 18.15 -8.67
C ALA A 230 2.53 17.53 -9.35
N ASN A 231 3.73 17.78 -8.82
CA ASN A 231 4.97 17.19 -9.34
C ASN A 231 5.62 16.24 -8.34
N THR A 232 5.43 16.49 -7.05
CA THR A 232 5.91 15.58 -6.01
C THR A 232 4.92 15.45 -4.89
N ASP A 233 4.83 14.24 -4.34
CA ASP A 233 4.05 13.97 -3.14
C ASP A 233 4.47 14.92 -1.99
N PRO A 234 3.52 15.60 -1.35
CA PRO A 234 3.81 16.52 -0.25
C PRO A 234 4.00 15.79 1.09
N TYR A 235 3.77 14.48 1.15
CA TYR A 235 3.75 13.66 2.37
C TYR A 235 4.79 12.53 2.36
N GLN A 236 5.97 12.85 1.84
CA GLN A 236 7.13 11.98 1.79
C GLN A 236 7.61 11.60 3.19
N PRO A 237 8.43 10.54 3.36
CA PRO A 237 8.90 10.14 4.68
C PRO A 237 9.57 11.25 5.50
N VAL A 238 10.31 12.17 4.84
CA VAL A 238 10.99 13.31 5.48
C VAL A 238 10.02 14.34 6.06
N GLU A 239 8.81 14.45 5.49
CA GLU A 239 7.76 15.39 5.94
C GLU A 239 7.29 15.12 7.36
N ARG A 240 7.49 13.90 7.88
CA ARG A 240 7.22 13.57 9.30
C ARG A 240 7.98 14.46 10.27
N ARG A 241 9.19 14.90 9.88
CA ARG A 241 10.07 15.74 10.68
C ARG A 241 10.02 17.20 10.23
N MET A 242 10.00 17.45 8.92
CA MET A 242 10.14 18.80 8.39
C MET A 242 8.85 19.63 8.46
N GLN A 243 7.69 19.00 8.41
CA GLN A 243 6.38 19.66 8.53
C GLN A 243 6.18 20.84 7.56
N VAL A 244 6.80 20.79 6.38
CA VAL A 244 6.73 21.89 5.39
C VAL A 244 5.32 21.98 4.83
N THR A 245 4.74 20.85 4.47
CA THR A 245 3.36 20.76 3.97
C THR A 245 2.38 21.23 5.04
N ARG A 246 2.59 20.84 6.30
CA ARG A 246 1.77 21.34 7.41
C ARG A 246 1.85 22.86 7.53
N SER A 247 3.06 23.43 7.51
CA SER A 247 3.24 24.89 7.60
C SER A 247 2.54 25.65 6.46
N ILE A 248 2.52 25.07 5.25
CA ILE A 248 1.75 25.59 4.12
C ILE A 248 0.25 25.53 4.41
N LEU A 249 -0.26 24.39 4.88
CA LEU A 249 -1.68 24.23 5.23
C LEU A 249 -2.12 25.18 6.34
N GLU A 250 -1.26 25.50 7.31
CA GLU A 250 -1.53 26.48 8.37
C GLU A 250 -1.70 27.90 7.81
N VAL A 251 -0.87 28.30 6.84
CA VAL A 251 -1.03 29.57 6.11
C VAL A 251 -2.36 29.56 5.34
N LEU A 252 -2.63 28.51 4.57
CA LEU A 252 -3.85 28.39 3.76
C LEU A 252 -5.12 28.36 4.62
N ALA A 253 -5.08 27.72 5.80
CA ALA A 253 -6.17 27.73 6.76
C ALA A 253 -6.44 29.14 7.33
N ARG A 254 -5.38 29.88 7.69
CA ARG A 254 -5.49 31.24 8.21
C ARG A 254 -6.04 32.21 7.15
N THR A 255 -5.61 32.08 5.90
CA THR A 255 -6.04 32.91 4.78
C THR A 255 -7.30 32.40 4.08
N ARG A 256 -7.88 31.29 4.55
CA ARG A 256 -9.03 30.61 3.93
C ARG A 256 -8.84 30.38 2.43
N HIS A 257 -7.62 30.00 2.06
CA HIS A 257 -7.23 29.81 0.68
C HIS A 257 -7.53 28.36 0.23
N PRO A 258 -8.19 28.15 -0.92
CA PRO A 258 -8.56 26.82 -1.39
C PRO A 258 -7.34 25.98 -1.79
N VAL A 259 -7.38 24.69 -1.44
CA VAL A 259 -6.30 23.73 -1.65
C VAL A 259 -6.82 22.36 -2.08
N THR A 260 -6.12 21.74 -3.02
CA THR A 260 -6.24 20.32 -3.31
C THR A 260 -4.94 19.60 -3.00
N VAL A 261 -5.04 18.36 -2.55
CA VAL A 261 -3.87 17.51 -2.25
C VAL A 261 -3.94 16.25 -3.08
N VAL A 262 -2.85 15.87 -3.74
CA VAL A 262 -2.66 14.56 -4.35
C VAL A 262 -1.53 13.82 -3.63
N THR A 263 -1.78 12.61 -3.14
CA THR A 263 -0.75 11.84 -2.42
C THR A 263 -0.90 10.32 -2.60
N LYS A 264 0.18 9.59 -2.32
CA LYS A 264 0.24 8.12 -2.15
C LYS A 264 0.54 7.73 -0.70
N SER A 265 0.60 8.69 0.22
CA SER A 265 1.04 8.53 1.60
C SER A 265 -0.13 8.62 2.57
N ALA A 266 -0.12 7.74 3.57
CA ALA A 266 -1.06 7.82 4.70
C ALA A 266 -0.72 8.97 5.68
N LEU A 267 0.44 9.63 5.51
CA LEU A 267 0.87 10.73 6.39
C LEU A 267 -0.03 11.97 6.26
N VAL A 268 -0.81 12.10 5.19
CA VAL A 268 -1.85 13.14 5.07
C VAL A 268 -2.83 13.15 6.24
N LEU A 269 -3.04 12.00 6.89
CA LEU A 269 -3.93 11.90 8.04
C LEU A 269 -3.43 12.68 9.27
N ARG A 270 -2.14 13.02 9.33
CA ARG A 270 -1.58 13.88 10.39
C ARG A 270 -2.24 15.27 10.39
N ASP A 271 -2.54 15.78 9.21
CA ASP A 271 -3.02 17.16 9.02
C ASP A 271 -4.54 17.20 8.79
N LEU A 272 -5.25 16.17 9.29
CA LEU A 272 -6.72 16.09 9.25
C LEU A 272 -7.39 17.25 9.99
N ASP A 273 -6.78 17.75 11.07
CA ASP A 273 -7.25 18.90 11.83
C ASP A 273 -7.41 20.15 10.95
N LEU A 274 -6.41 20.43 10.09
CA LEU A 274 -6.44 21.55 9.15
C LEU A 274 -7.34 21.26 7.94
N LEU A 275 -7.20 20.07 7.35
CA LEU A 275 -7.93 19.68 6.13
C LEU A 275 -9.44 19.58 6.36
N SER A 276 -9.89 19.09 7.51
CA SER A 276 -11.31 19.04 7.87
C SER A 276 -11.90 20.43 8.06
N GLY A 277 -11.19 21.35 8.74
CA GLY A 277 -11.64 22.73 8.92
C GLY A 277 -11.75 23.52 7.61
N LEU A 278 -10.81 23.30 6.69
CA LEU A 278 -10.89 23.84 5.32
C LEU A 278 -12.02 23.19 4.53
N ALA A 279 -12.19 21.87 4.64
CA ALA A 279 -13.23 21.14 3.92
C ALA A 279 -14.65 21.58 4.30
N GLN A 280 -14.91 21.88 5.58
CA GLN A 280 -16.19 22.41 6.05
C GLN A 280 -16.58 23.74 5.39
N GLN A 281 -15.58 24.51 4.92
CA GLN A 281 -15.76 25.77 4.20
C GLN A 281 -15.74 25.59 2.67
N GLY A 282 -15.69 24.34 2.16
CA GLY A 282 -15.56 24.10 0.73
C GLY A 282 -14.17 24.42 0.16
N LEU A 283 -13.14 24.49 1.01
CA LEU A 283 -11.79 24.94 0.62
C LEU A 283 -10.80 23.79 0.41
N ALA A 284 -11.10 22.56 0.83
CA ALA A 284 -10.16 21.44 0.71
C ALA A 284 -10.75 20.22 0.01
N SER A 285 -9.92 19.56 -0.81
CA SER A 285 -10.18 18.20 -1.31
C SER A 285 -8.89 17.39 -1.43
N VAL A 286 -8.96 16.09 -1.13
CA VAL A 286 -7.80 15.20 -1.11
C VAL A 286 -8.00 14.03 -2.07
N ALA A 287 -7.03 13.80 -2.95
CA ALA A 287 -6.96 12.68 -3.85
C ALA A 287 -5.86 11.71 -3.42
N VAL A 288 -6.19 10.42 -3.28
CA VAL A 288 -5.19 9.37 -3.02
C VAL A 288 -4.99 8.54 -4.29
N SER A 289 -3.75 8.42 -4.73
CA SER A 289 -3.40 7.63 -5.92
C SER A 289 -3.26 6.15 -5.58
N VAL A 290 -4.12 5.30 -6.15
CA VAL A 290 -4.07 3.83 -6.02
C VAL A 290 -3.73 3.25 -7.38
N THR A 291 -2.50 2.73 -7.51
CA THR A 291 -1.99 2.20 -8.79
C THR A 291 -2.42 0.76 -9.04
N THR A 292 -2.47 -0.06 -7.99
CA THR A 292 -2.76 -1.50 -8.00
C THR A 292 -3.25 -1.91 -6.61
N LEU A 293 -4.08 -2.95 -6.52
CA LEU A 293 -4.45 -3.62 -5.27
C LEU A 293 -3.49 -4.78 -4.94
N ASP A 294 -2.71 -5.25 -5.93
CA ASP A 294 -1.67 -6.26 -5.75
C ASP A 294 -0.47 -5.69 -4.98
N ALA A 295 -0.23 -6.28 -3.80
CA ALA A 295 0.87 -5.91 -2.92
C ALA A 295 2.25 -6.25 -3.53
N GLU A 296 2.35 -7.28 -4.36
CA GLU A 296 3.59 -7.67 -5.03
C GLU A 296 3.94 -6.69 -6.15
N LEU A 297 3.02 -6.42 -7.07
CA LEU A 297 3.21 -5.40 -8.10
C LEU A 297 3.51 -4.03 -7.48
N LYS A 298 2.80 -3.64 -6.40
CA LYS A 298 3.11 -2.41 -5.67
C LYS A 298 4.55 -2.41 -5.14
N ARG A 299 5.07 -3.51 -4.58
CA ARG A 299 6.44 -3.57 -4.05
C ARG A 299 7.48 -3.40 -5.15
N ARG A 300 7.25 -4.00 -6.33
CA ARG A 300 8.14 -3.89 -7.48
C ARG A 300 8.10 -2.50 -8.13
N LEU A 301 6.90 -1.90 -8.23
CA LEU A 301 6.69 -0.64 -8.96
C LEU A 301 6.86 0.62 -8.09
N GLU A 302 6.41 0.56 -6.83
CA GLU A 302 6.37 1.67 -5.88
C GLU A 302 6.88 1.24 -4.48
N PRO A 303 8.14 0.78 -4.36
CA PRO A 303 8.66 0.12 -3.16
C PRO A 303 8.49 0.96 -1.89
N ARG A 304 8.67 2.29 -1.99
CA ARG A 304 8.67 3.21 -0.85
C ARG A 304 7.33 3.92 -0.60
N ALA A 305 6.30 3.67 -1.41
CA ALA A 305 4.97 4.24 -1.22
C ALA A 305 4.15 3.44 -0.18
N ALA A 306 3.01 3.98 0.29
CA ALA A 306 2.11 3.22 1.17
C ALA A 306 1.53 1.98 0.45
N SER A 307 1.19 0.93 1.21
CA SER A 307 0.53 -0.26 0.65
C SER A 307 -0.86 0.06 0.09
N PRO A 308 -1.40 -0.74 -0.84
CA PRO A 308 -2.74 -0.50 -1.39
C PRO A 308 -3.81 -0.39 -0.30
N GLN A 309 -3.79 -1.31 0.68
CA GLN A 309 -4.74 -1.32 1.80
C GLN A 309 -4.58 -0.08 2.70
N ALA A 310 -3.35 0.40 2.90
CA ALA A 310 -3.13 1.64 3.66
C ALA A 310 -3.70 2.87 2.94
N ARG A 311 -3.65 2.91 1.59
CA ARG A 311 -4.27 3.98 0.79
C ARG A 311 -5.79 3.93 0.88
N LEU A 312 -6.40 2.74 0.80
CA LEU A 312 -7.85 2.58 0.97
C LEU A 312 -8.31 3.00 2.38
N ARG A 313 -7.57 2.63 3.44
CA ARG A 313 -7.85 3.12 4.79
C ARG A 313 -7.70 4.65 4.92
N THR A 314 -6.75 5.23 4.20
CA THR A 314 -6.57 6.69 4.15
C THR A 314 -7.80 7.36 3.54
N LEU A 315 -8.31 6.82 2.43
CA LEU A 315 -9.55 7.31 1.82
C LEU A 315 -10.74 7.22 2.78
N ALA A 316 -10.91 6.08 3.47
CA ALA A 316 -11.97 5.90 4.46
C ALA A 316 -11.88 6.90 5.61
N ALA A 317 -10.67 7.12 6.14
CA ALA A 317 -10.45 8.09 7.21
C ALA A 317 -10.74 9.54 6.77
N LEU A 318 -10.32 9.92 5.56
CA LEU A 318 -10.62 11.25 4.98
C LEU A 318 -12.13 11.45 4.82
N SER A 319 -12.83 10.45 4.26
CA SER A 319 -14.28 10.51 4.08
C SER A 319 -15.03 10.60 5.41
N THR A 320 -14.62 9.80 6.40
CA THR A 320 -15.20 9.83 7.77
C THR A 320 -15.00 11.17 8.45
N ALA A 321 -13.85 11.83 8.21
CA ALA A 321 -13.56 13.17 8.73
C ALA A 321 -14.28 14.31 7.97
N GLY A 322 -15.14 13.98 7.01
CA GLY A 322 -15.88 14.97 6.21
C GLY A 322 -15.03 15.68 5.16
N VAL A 323 -13.81 15.22 4.87
CA VAL A 323 -12.96 15.79 3.82
C VAL A 323 -13.38 15.23 2.46
N PRO A 324 -13.79 16.08 1.48
CA PRO A 324 -14.09 15.63 0.13
C PRO A 324 -12.91 14.89 -0.49
N SER A 325 -13.02 13.58 -0.60
CA SER A 325 -11.94 12.71 -1.06
C SER A 325 -12.25 12.02 -2.39
N GLY A 326 -11.18 11.69 -3.12
CA GLY A 326 -11.26 10.94 -4.36
C GLY A 326 -10.10 9.99 -4.59
N VAL A 327 -10.31 9.02 -5.47
CA VAL A 327 -9.27 8.07 -5.88
C VAL A 327 -8.71 8.43 -7.25
N LEU A 328 -7.39 8.38 -7.40
CA LEU A 328 -6.75 8.42 -8.71
C LEU A 328 -6.20 7.03 -9.04
N VAL A 329 -6.79 6.38 -10.05
CA VAL A 329 -6.21 5.17 -10.65
C VAL A 329 -5.02 5.59 -11.49
N ALA A 330 -3.85 5.71 -10.87
CA ALA A 330 -2.71 6.41 -11.46
C ALA A 330 -1.35 5.78 -11.07
N PRO A 331 -0.50 5.42 -12.05
CA PRO A 331 -0.83 5.33 -13.48
C PRO A 331 -1.61 4.06 -13.83
N VAL A 332 -2.45 4.15 -14.85
CA VAL A 332 -2.96 3.00 -15.61
C VAL A 332 -1.85 2.55 -16.56
N ILE A 333 -1.40 1.30 -16.39
CA ILE A 333 -0.40 0.64 -17.23
C ILE A 333 -1.12 -0.47 -18.00
N PRO A 334 -1.27 -0.34 -19.34
CA PRO A 334 -1.94 -1.34 -20.15
C PRO A 334 -1.33 -2.72 -20.00
N ALA A 335 -2.16 -3.76 -19.93
CA ALA A 335 -1.76 -5.16 -19.73
C ALA A 335 -0.98 -5.45 -18.44
N LEU A 336 -0.94 -4.50 -17.50
CA LEU A 336 -0.29 -4.65 -16.21
C LEU A 336 -1.21 -4.25 -15.04
N THR A 337 -1.76 -3.03 -15.03
CA THR A 337 -2.66 -2.54 -13.95
C THR A 337 -4.06 -2.23 -14.44
N ASP A 338 -4.29 -2.13 -15.75
CA ASP A 338 -5.57 -1.69 -16.30
C ASP A 338 -6.74 -2.65 -15.98
N HIS A 339 -6.47 -3.93 -15.80
CA HIS A 339 -7.46 -4.93 -15.37
C HIS A 339 -8.01 -4.70 -13.95
N GLU A 340 -7.30 -3.95 -13.10
CA GLU A 340 -7.70 -3.67 -11.72
C GLU A 340 -8.57 -2.42 -11.58
N MET A 341 -8.78 -1.66 -12.65
CA MET A 341 -9.45 -0.35 -12.61
C MET A 341 -10.80 -0.42 -11.89
N GLU A 342 -11.68 -1.34 -12.28
CA GLU A 342 -13.01 -1.48 -11.69
C GLU A 342 -12.96 -1.93 -10.22
N ALA A 343 -12.01 -2.79 -9.87
CA ALA A 343 -11.82 -3.26 -8.49
C ALA A 343 -11.33 -2.13 -7.57
N ILE A 344 -10.38 -1.31 -8.05
CA ILE A 344 -9.91 -0.12 -7.33
C ILE A 344 -11.05 0.87 -7.12
N LEU A 345 -11.87 1.11 -8.15
CA LEU A 345 -13.02 2.01 -8.05
C LEU A 345 -14.06 1.48 -7.05
N ALA A 346 -14.34 0.18 -7.06
CA ALA A 346 -15.28 -0.44 -6.11
C ALA A 346 -14.78 -0.29 -4.67
N ALA A 347 -13.53 -0.66 -4.39
CA ALA A 347 -12.94 -0.52 -3.07
C ALA A 347 -12.87 0.93 -2.60
N ALA A 348 -12.63 1.88 -3.51
CA ALA A 348 -12.64 3.30 -3.17
C ALA A 348 -14.06 3.82 -2.87
N ALA A 349 -15.08 3.37 -3.62
CA ALA A 349 -16.48 3.71 -3.35
C ALA A 349 -16.92 3.17 -1.98
N GLU A 350 -16.52 1.94 -1.62
CA GLU A 350 -16.74 1.36 -0.29
C GLU A 350 -16.04 2.16 0.82
N ALA A 351 -14.88 2.76 0.53
CA ALA A 351 -14.19 3.70 1.41
C ALA A 351 -14.88 5.08 1.50
N GLY A 352 -16.00 5.29 0.82
CA GLY A 352 -16.81 6.51 0.91
C GLY A 352 -16.27 7.69 0.11
N VAL A 353 -15.41 7.47 -0.90
CA VAL A 353 -14.95 8.57 -1.76
C VAL A 353 -16.07 9.08 -2.66
N ARG A 354 -16.03 10.37 -3.04
CA ARG A 354 -17.08 11.01 -3.83
C ARG A 354 -16.78 11.05 -5.32
N TRP A 355 -15.49 11.02 -5.66
CA TRP A 355 -15.05 11.15 -7.03
C TRP A 355 -13.85 10.25 -7.35
N ALA A 356 -13.67 9.99 -8.64
CA ALA A 356 -12.53 9.24 -9.14
C ALA A 356 -11.99 9.87 -10.42
N GLY A 357 -10.69 9.66 -10.64
CA GLY A 357 -10.01 9.94 -11.90
C GLY A 357 -9.05 8.81 -12.24
N TYR A 358 -8.54 8.81 -13.47
CA TYR A 358 -7.42 7.95 -13.86
C TYR A 358 -6.43 8.74 -14.71
N VAL A 359 -5.17 8.31 -14.68
CA VAL A 359 -4.09 8.88 -15.49
C VAL A 359 -3.34 7.74 -16.16
N LEU A 360 -3.22 7.76 -17.48
CA LEU A 360 -2.42 6.81 -18.22
C LEU A 360 -0.92 7.02 -17.93
N LEU A 361 -0.15 5.93 -17.88
CA LEU A 361 1.30 5.98 -17.71
C LEU A 361 1.96 6.96 -18.69
N ARG A 362 2.77 7.88 -18.15
CA ARG A 362 3.57 8.86 -18.90
C ARG A 362 5.03 8.46 -18.87
N LEU A 363 5.70 8.56 -20.01
CA LEU A 363 7.10 8.15 -20.18
C LEU A 363 7.94 9.29 -20.78
N PRO A 364 7.98 10.49 -20.17
CA PRO A 364 8.77 11.59 -20.70
C PRO A 364 10.28 11.31 -20.60
N TYR A 365 11.05 11.81 -21.58
CA TYR A 365 12.53 11.79 -21.55
C TYR A 365 13.13 10.42 -21.15
N GLU A 366 13.97 10.37 -20.12
CA GLU A 366 14.70 9.17 -19.65
C GLU A 366 13.77 8.11 -19.06
N ILE A 367 12.53 8.47 -18.70
CA ILE A 367 11.57 7.55 -18.09
C ILE A 367 11.18 6.42 -19.03
N LYS A 368 11.15 6.69 -20.34
CA LYS A 368 10.82 5.65 -21.33
C LYS A 368 11.82 4.50 -21.26
N ASP A 369 13.10 4.79 -21.05
CA ASP A 369 14.18 3.82 -21.06
C ASP A 369 14.20 3.09 -19.72
N LEU A 370 14.19 3.83 -18.60
CA LEU A 370 14.11 3.28 -17.24
C LEU A 370 12.90 2.35 -17.04
N PHE A 371 11.73 2.73 -17.54
CA PHE A 371 10.54 1.90 -17.43
C PHE A 371 10.58 0.68 -18.34
N THR A 372 11.18 0.80 -19.54
CA THR A 372 11.35 -0.34 -20.45
C THR A 372 12.30 -1.37 -19.85
N GLU A 373 13.41 -0.92 -19.26
CA GLU A 373 14.35 -1.78 -18.51
C GLU A 373 13.67 -2.45 -17.33
N TRP A 374 12.93 -1.69 -16.50
CA TRP A 374 12.18 -2.23 -15.38
C TRP A 374 11.17 -3.30 -15.81
N LEU A 375 10.45 -3.07 -16.92
CA LEU A 375 9.54 -4.05 -17.50
C LEU A 375 10.27 -5.31 -17.98
N ALA A 376 11.40 -5.16 -18.66
CA ALA A 376 12.18 -6.30 -19.16
C ALA A 376 12.72 -7.16 -18.00
N GLU A 377 13.12 -6.53 -16.90
CA GLU A 377 13.62 -7.21 -15.70
C GLU A 377 12.49 -7.92 -14.94
N HIS A 378 11.35 -7.25 -14.70
CA HIS A 378 10.32 -7.74 -13.78
C HIS A 378 9.16 -8.47 -14.46
N TYR A 379 8.92 -8.18 -15.74
CA TYR A 379 7.79 -8.68 -16.54
C TYR A 379 8.19 -8.93 -18.02
N PRO A 380 9.24 -9.73 -18.29
CA PRO A 380 9.83 -9.89 -19.63
C PRO A 380 8.80 -10.33 -20.69
N GLU A 381 7.91 -11.25 -20.33
CA GLU A 381 6.87 -11.77 -21.23
C GLU A 381 5.83 -10.72 -21.64
N ARG A 382 5.63 -9.68 -20.82
CA ARG A 382 4.64 -8.62 -21.06
C ARG A 382 5.27 -7.35 -21.62
N ALA A 383 6.58 -7.16 -21.46
CA ALA A 383 7.27 -5.91 -21.76
C ALA A 383 6.97 -5.38 -23.17
N ALA A 384 7.13 -6.23 -24.20
CA ALA A 384 6.86 -5.85 -25.60
C ALA A 384 5.40 -5.46 -25.83
N HIS A 385 4.46 -6.21 -25.23
CA HIS A 385 3.03 -5.97 -25.38
C HIS A 385 2.59 -4.67 -24.69
N VAL A 386 3.04 -4.42 -23.46
CA VAL A 386 2.79 -3.18 -22.72
C VAL A 386 3.27 -1.97 -23.53
N MET A 387 4.52 -2.03 -24.02
CA MET A 387 5.10 -0.93 -24.81
C MET A 387 4.42 -0.74 -26.17
N SER A 388 3.89 -1.81 -26.78
CA SER A 388 3.08 -1.72 -28.00
C SER A 388 1.76 -0.98 -27.76
N LEU A 389 1.04 -1.31 -26.68
CA LEU A 389 -0.21 -0.63 -26.31
C LEU A 389 0.01 0.84 -25.96
N ILE A 390 1.08 1.17 -25.26
CA ILE A 390 1.46 2.56 -24.96
C ILE A 390 1.67 3.34 -26.27
N ARG A 391 2.42 2.77 -27.23
CA ARG A 391 2.64 3.38 -28.54
C ARG A 391 1.36 3.54 -29.34
N ALA A 392 0.50 2.52 -29.35
CA ALA A 392 -0.80 2.58 -30.03
C ALA A 392 -1.67 3.73 -29.52
N MET A 393 -1.65 4.01 -28.20
CA MET A 393 -2.40 5.12 -27.61
C MET A 393 -1.74 6.48 -27.72
N ARG A 394 -0.56 6.57 -28.35
CA ARG A 394 0.26 7.79 -28.44
C ARG A 394 0.76 8.04 -29.87
N GLY A 395 0.06 7.52 -30.87
CA GLY A 395 0.38 7.71 -32.29
C GLY A 395 1.75 7.16 -32.68
N GLY A 396 2.12 5.98 -32.15
CA GLY A 396 3.38 5.29 -32.43
C GLY A 396 4.55 5.66 -31.48
N ARG A 397 4.39 6.67 -30.62
CA ARG A 397 5.44 7.16 -29.72
C ARG A 397 5.32 6.58 -28.30
N ALA A 398 6.42 6.52 -27.56
CA ALA A 398 6.38 6.11 -26.15
C ALA A 398 5.73 7.16 -25.22
N ASN A 399 5.72 8.44 -25.64
CA ASN A 399 5.17 9.54 -24.86
C ASN A 399 4.40 10.55 -25.73
N ASP A 400 3.54 11.32 -25.07
CA ASP A 400 2.83 12.48 -25.61
C ASP A 400 2.98 13.61 -24.58
N ALA A 401 3.40 14.80 -25.03
CA ALA A 401 3.61 15.97 -24.19
C ALA A 401 2.35 16.82 -24.03
N ASN A 402 1.40 16.69 -24.97
CA ASN A 402 0.22 17.55 -25.05
C ASN A 402 -0.70 17.37 -23.84
N PHE A 403 -1.15 18.49 -23.27
CA PHE A 403 -2.14 18.47 -22.20
C PHE A 403 -3.44 17.80 -22.67
N GLY A 404 -4.18 17.18 -21.75
CA GLY A 404 -5.30 16.30 -22.04
C GLY A 404 -4.88 14.92 -22.55
N SER A 405 -4.28 14.84 -23.75
CA SER A 405 -3.96 13.55 -24.39
C SER A 405 -2.86 12.79 -23.66
N ARG A 406 -1.88 13.48 -23.05
CA ARG A 406 -0.84 12.82 -22.24
C ARG A 406 -1.37 11.99 -21.07
N MET A 407 -2.55 12.37 -20.54
CA MET A 407 -3.21 11.73 -19.40
C MET A 407 -4.22 10.65 -19.80
N ARG A 408 -4.78 10.73 -21.01
CA ARG A 408 -5.91 9.88 -21.44
C ARG A 408 -5.56 8.92 -22.57
N GLY A 409 -4.54 9.24 -23.38
CA GLY A 409 -4.25 8.55 -24.63
C GLY A 409 -5.30 8.79 -25.72
N THR A 410 -5.02 8.27 -26.91
CA THR A 410 -5.89 8.31 -28.09
C THR A 410 -6.09 6.89 -28.66
N GLY A 411 -6.96 6.76 -29.66
CA GLY A 411 -7.20 5.47 -30.33
C GLY A 411 -8.10 4.49 -29.56
N PRO A 412 -8.35 3.30 -30.14
CA PRO A 412 -9.38 2.37 -29.66
C PRO A 412 -9.18 1.89 -28.22
N TYR A 413 -7.94 1.62 -27.82
CA TYR A 413 -7.64 1.14 -26.46
C TYR A 413 -7.86 2.22 -25.40
N ALA A 414 -7.50 3.48 -25.68
CA ALA A 414 -7.82 4.61 -24.78
C ALA A 414 -9.32 4.84 -24.67
N VAL A 415 -10.07 4.66 -25.77
CA VAL A 415 -11.55 4.72 -25.77
C VAL A 415 -12.13 3.60 -24.89
N LEU A 416 -11.60 2.38 -25.00
CA LEU A 416 -11.99 1.25 -24.16
C LEU A 416 -11.78 1.56 -22.66
N LEU A 417 -10.58 2.02 -22.28
CA LEU A 417 -10.28 2.39 -20.88
C LEU A 417 -11.23 3.48 -20.38
N ARG A 418 -11.48 4.52 -21.19
CA ARG A 418 -12.42 5.59 -20.85
C ARG A 418 -13.83 5.09 -20.66
N ASN A 419 -14.30 4.17 -21.51
CA ASN A 419 -15.65 3.61 -21.42
C ASN A 419 -15.78 2.73 -20.17
N ARG A 420 -14.81 1.84 -19.91
CA ARG A 420 -14.72 1.03 -18.70
C ARG A 420 -14.80 1.89 -17.44
N PHE A 421 -13.94 2.91 -17.36
CA PHE A 421 -13.94 3.87 -16.26
C PHE A 421 -15.31 4.55 -16.06
N ARG A 422 -15.90 5.11 -17.14
CA ARG A 422 -17.19 5.82 -17.07
C ARG A 422 -18.33 4.92 -16.61
N ILE A 423 -18.40 3.69 -17.14
CA ILE A 423 -19.42 2.71 -16.76
C ILE A 423 -19.26 2.32 -15.30
N ALA A 424 -18.03 2.05 -14.86
CA ALA A 424 -17.73 1.72 -13.47
C ALA A 424 -18.10 2.85 -12.51
N CYS A 425 -17.70 4.10 -12.80
CA CYS A 425 -18.07 5.25 -11.98
C CYS A 425 -19.59 5.42 -11.88
N ARG A 426 -20.32 5.32 -13.00
CA ARG A 426 -21.78 5.41 -13.01
C ARG A 426 -22.41 4.32 -12.13
N ARG A 427 -21.96 3.07 -12.26
CA ARG A 427 -22.47 1.93 -11.47
C ARG A 427 -22.20 2.11 -9.97
N LEU A 428 -21.05 2.68 -9.62
CA LEU A 428 -20.60 2.87 -8.24
C LEU A 428 -21.02 4.23 -7.66
N ASN A 429 -21.83 5.01 -8.38
CA ASN A 429 -22.24 6.36 -7.99
C ASN A 429 -21.08 7.33 -7.71
N LEU A 430 -19.92 7.11 -8.33
CA LEU A 430 -18.77 8.00 -8.31
C LEU A 430 -18.94 9.07 -9.39
N ASN A 431 -18.52 10.32 -9.11
CA ASN A 431 -18.66 11.46 -10.03
C ASN A 431 -20.12 11.78 -10.39
N SER A 432 -21.08 11.41 -9.54
CA SER A 432 -22.52 11.62 -9.78
C SER A 432 -22.98 13.04 -9.50
N ALA A 433 -22.37 13.71 -8.53
CA ALA A 433 -22.53 15.15 -8.31
C ALA A 433 -21.54 15.94 -9.16
N VAL A 434 -21.97 17.11 -9.65
CA VAL A 434 -21.02 18.12 -10.14
C VAL A 434 -20.07 18.41 -8.98
N ARG A 435 -18.77 18.31 -9.21
CA ARG A 435 -17.78 18.68 -8.21
C ARG A 435 -17.92 20.17 -7.99
N ASP A 436 -18.41 20.58 -6.82
CA ASP A 436 -18.41 21.98 -6.45
C ASP A 436 -16.98 22.51 -6.58
N PRO A 437 -16.76 23.60 -7.34
CA PRO A 437 -15.46 24.23 -7.37
C PRO A 437 -15.11 24.66 -5.95
N LEU A 438 -13.82 24.58 -5.59
CA LEU A 438 -13.39 25.07 -4.29
C LEU A 438 -13.68 26.57 -4.20
N ASP A 439 -14.18 27.01 -3.05
CA ASP A 439 -14.60 28.40 -2.85
C ASP A 439 -13.39 29.33 -2.80
N THR A 440 -13.28 30.26 -3.75
CA THR A 440 -12.23 31.29 -3.76
C THR A 440 -12.68 32.60 -3.13
N ALA A 441 -13.98 32.77 -2.87
CA ALA A 441 -14.54 34.02 -2.35
C ALA A 441 -14.27 34.23 -0.85
N LEU A 442 -13.96 33.14 -0.12
CA LEU A 442 -13.63 33.20 1.31
C LEU A 442 -12.19 33.65 1.59
N PHE A 443 -11.35 33.77 0.56
CA PHE A 443 -9.95 34.14 0.72
C PHE A 443 -9.80 35.48 1.44
N CYS A 444 -8.96 35.50 2.45
CA CYS A 444 -8.59 36.67 3.22
C CYS A 444 -7.07 36.85 3.15
N PRO A 445 -6.55 37.91 2.52
CA PRO A 445 -5.12 38.12 2.42
C PRO A 445 -4.50 38.28 3.83
N PRO A 446 -3.25 37.83 4.03
CA PRO A 446 -2.55 38.05 5.28
C PRO A 446 -2.51 39.54 5.65
N ALA A 447 -2.70 39.83 6.94
CA ALA A 447 -2.56 41.19 7.44
C ALA A 447 -1.12 41.71 7.18
N PRO A 448 -0.94 42.95 6.69
CA PRO A 448 0.39 43.54 6.57
C PRO A 448 1.09 43.52 7.93
N ALA A 449 2.39 43.21 7.96
CA ALA A 449 3.17 43.30 9.19
C ALA A 449 3.07 44.75 9.75
N GLY A 450 2.36 44.92 10.87
CA GLY A 450 2.14 46.22 11.52
C GLY A 450 0.74 46.83 11.39
N SER A 451 -0.25 46.14 10.81
CA SER A 451 -1.63 46.66 10.80
C SER A 451 -2.30 46.53 12.17
N GLN A 452 -2.82 47.65 12.66
CA GLN A 452 -3.68 47.72 13.84
C GLN A 452 -4.99 46.97 13.54
N LEU A 453 -5.44 46.12 14.46
CA LEU A 453 -6.74 45.46 14.37
C LEU A 453 -7.83 46.51 14.15
N PRO A 454 -8.71 46.36 13.13
CA PRO A 454 -9.83 47.26 12.99
C PRO A 454 -10.74 47.07 14.21
N LEU A 455 -10.90 48.14 15.00
CA LEU A 455 -11.91 48.21 16.06
C LEU A 455 -13.27 48.01 15.40
N GLY A 456 -13.91 46.88 15.70
CA GLY A 456 -15.21 46.53 15.16
C GLY A 456 -16.24 47.63 15.42
N LEU A 457 -17.04 47.92 14.40
CA LEU A 457 -18.32 48.59 14.52
C LEU A 457 -19.42 47.53 14.54
#